data_AF-A0A2A6RM22-F1
#
_entry.id   AF-A0A2A6RM22-F1
#
_cell.length_a   1.000
_cell.length_b   1.000
_cell.length_c   1.000
_cell.angle_alpha   90.00
_cell.angle_beta   90.00
_cell.angle_gamma   90.00
#
_symmetry.space_group_name_H-M   'P 1'
#
loop_
_entity.id
_entity.type
_entity.pdbx_description
1 polymer ?
#
loop_
_entity_poly.entity_id
_entity_poly.type
_entity_poly.pdbx_seq_one_letter_code
_entity_poly.pdbx_strand_id
1 'polypeptide(L)'
;MVLSELKAEALKLPPRDRLVLVATIVESLHDTLVPRSERSDAIQRMRGLLQTDQPAPTDQDVAAMLQQRRVEIYLLRHGSW
;
A
#
# COMPACT_ATOMS: atom_id res chain seq x y z
N MET A 1 9.14 4.78 -34.84
CA MET A 1 9.43 3.36 -34.53
C MET A 1 8.12 2.59 -34.58
N VAL A 2 8.06 1.48 -35.30
CA VAL A 2 6.84 0.68 -35.40
C VAL A 2 6.71 -0.17 -34.12
N LEU A 3 5.49 -0.44 -33.65
CA LEU A 3 5.26 -1.21 -32.42
C LEU A 3 5.92 -2.60 -32.45
N SER A 4 5.97 -3.22 -33.63
CA SER A 4 6.65 -4.50 -33.86
C SER A 4 8.16 -4.41 -33.61
N GLU A 5 8.80 -3.34 -34.07
CA GLU A 5 10.22 -3.07 -33.85
C GLU A 5 10.52 -2.84 -32.37
N LEU A 6 9.68 -2.04 -31.68
CA LEU A 6 9.82 -1.82 -30.23
C LEU A 6 9.73 -3.12 -29.43
N LYS A 7 8.80 -4.01 -29.79
CA LYS A 7 8.67 -5.32 -29.16
C LYS A 7 9.93 -6.17 -29.38
N ALA A 8 10.47 -6.16 -30.59
CA ALA A 8 11.69 -6.90 -30.90
C ALA A 8 12.89 -6.39 -30.10
N GLU A 9 13.07 -5.06 -30.00
CA GLU A 9 14.16 -4.47 -29.21
C GLU A 9 13.98 -4.70 -27.70
N ALA A 10 12.76 -4.60 -27.18
CA ALA A 10 12.47 -4.86 -25.77
C ALA A 10 12.78 -6.31 -25.36
N LEU A 11 12.61 -7.28 -26.27
CA LEU A 11 12.92 -8.68 -26.01
C LEU A 11 14.42 -8.97 -25.95
N LYS A 12 15.26 -8.15 -26.61
CA LYS A 12 16.72 -8.26 -26.55
C LYS A 12 17.31 -7.81 -25.22
N LEU A 13 16.55 -7.08 -24.40
CA LEU A 13 16.99 -6.61 -23.10
C LEU A 13 17.12 -7.77 -22.10
N PRO A 14 18.07 -7.67 -21.14
CA PRO A 14 18.13 -8.58 -20.00
C PRO A 14 16.81 -8.62 -19.22
N PRO A 15 16.46 -9.74 -18.56
CA PRO A 15 15.20 -9.86 -17.82
C PRO A 15 14.94 -8.74 -16.82
N ARG A 16 15.98 -8.27 -16.12
CA ARG A 16 15.89 -7.14 -15.18
C ARG A 16 15.48 -5.84 -15.86
N ASP A 17 16.07 -5.53 -17.00
CA ASP A 17 15.83 -4.27 -17.72
C ASP A 17 14.46 -4.28 -18.40
N ARG A 18 13.96 -5.47 -18.79
CA ARG A 18 12.57 -5.63 -19.23
C ARG A 18 11.58 -5.31 -18.11
N LEU A 19 11.85 -5.74 -16.89
CA LEU A 19 10.99 -5.44 -15.74
C LEU A 19 11.00 -3.95 -15.41
N VAL A 20 12.18 -3.30 -15.49
CA VAL A 20 12.30 -1.84 -15.32
C VAL A 20 11.48 -1.12 -16.40
N LEU A 21 11.60 -1.53 -17.67
CA LEU A 21 10.84 -0.95 -18.77
C LEU A 21 9.32 -1.09 -18.56
N VAL A 22 8.86 -2.27 -18.11
CA VAL A 22 7.44 -2.50 -17.80
C VAL A 22 6.97 -1.58 -16.66
N ALA A 23 7.76 -1.46 -15.59
CA ALA A 23 7.41 -0.58 -14.47
C ALA A 23 7.29 0.89 -14.93
N THR A 24 8.26 1.38 -15.71
CA THR A 24 8.22 2.75 -16.25
C THR A 24 7.03 2.99 -17.17
N ILE A 25 6.65 2.02 -18.00
CA ILE A 25 5.46 2.13 -18.85
C ILE A 25 4.20 2.21 -17.96
N VAL A 26 4.06 1.32 -16.97
CA VAL A 26 2.91 1.33 -16.06
C VAL A 26 2.80 2.65 -15.30
N GLU A 27 3.92 3.19 -14.80
CA GLU A 27 3.97 4.51 -14.15
C GLU A 27 3.53 5.64 -15.08
N SER A 28 4.01 5.64 -16.33
CA SER A 28 3.61 6.66 -17.33
C SER A 28 2.11 6.64 -17.65
N LEU A 29 1.47 5.47 -17.51
CA LEU A 29 0.04 5.31 -17.73
C LEU A 29 -0.78 5.66 -16.49
N HIS A 30 -0.19 5.62 -15.29
CA HIS A 30 -0.90 5.91 -14.06
C HIS A 30 -1.43 7.35 -13.99
N ASP A 31 -0.71 8.32 -14.60
CA ASP A 31 -1.16 9.71 -14.72
C ASP A 31 -2.31 9.91 -15.72
N THR A 32 -2.55 8.94 -16.61
CA THR A 32 -3.60 9.00 -17.63
C THR A 32 -4.80 8.11 -17.35
N LEU A 33 -4.61 7.00 -16.61
CA LEU A 33 -5.63 5.97 -16.38
C LEU A 33 -6.48 6.17 -15.13
N VAL A 34 -6.00 6.93 -14.14
CA VAL A 34 -6.79 7.24 -12.94
C VAL A 34 -7.16 8.72 -13.01
N PRO A 35 -8.44 9.08 -13.27
CA PRO A 35 -8.88 10.45 -13.08
C PRO A 35 -8.54 10.84 -11.64
N ARG A 36 -7.79 11.94 -11.46
CA ARG A 36 -7.38 12.44 -10.13
C ARG A 36 -8.56 12.55 -9.14
N SER A 37 -9.79 12.69 -9.67
CA SER A 37 -11.06 12.55 -8.95
C SER A 37 -11.20 11.22 -8.22
N GLU A 38 -11.06 10.08 -8.91
CA GLU A 38 -11.30 8.75 -8.33
C GLU A 38 -10.31 8.43 -7.21
N ARG A 39 -9.05 8.88 -7.33
CA ARG A 39 -8.05 8.79 -6.27
C ARG A 39 -8.44 9.65 -5.06
N SER A 40 -8.96 10.85 -5.29
CA SER A 40 -9.43 11.73 -4.23
C SER A 40 -10.66 11.15 -3.53
N ASP A 41 -11.58 10.57 -4.28
CA ASP A 41 -12.78 9.90 -3.78
C ASP A 41 -12.45 8.63 -3.00
N ALA A 42 -11.45 7.86 -3.44
CA ALA A 42 -10.95 6.70 -2.70
C ALA A 42 -10.28 7.15 -1.39
N ILE A 43 -9.45 8.19 -1.41
CA ILE A 43 -8.82 8.76 -0.21
C ILE A 43 -9.88 9.32 0.75
N GLN A 44 -10.94 9.96 0.23
CA GLN A 44 -12.02 10.50 1.05
C GLN A 44 -12.88 9.38 1.67
N ARG A 45 -13.18 8.32 0.91
CA ARG A 45 -13.82 7.10 1.42
C ARG A 45 -12.97 6.42 2.50
N MET A 46 -11.67 6.27 2.26
CA MET A 46 -10.73 5.71 3.26
C MET A 46 -10.62 6.57 4.51
N ARG A 47 -10.65 7.91 4.37
CA ARG A 47 -10.65 8.82 5.52
C ARG A 47 -11.91 8.65 6.37
N GLY A 48 -13.07 8.44 5.76
CA GLY A 48 -14.31 8.08 6.47
C GLY A 48 -14.23 6.71 7.15
N LEU A 49 -13.54 5.73 6.55
CA LEU A 49 -13.29 4.42 7.19
C LEU A 49 -12.34 4.49 8.39
N LEU A 50 -11.48 5.52 8.46
CA LEU A 50 -10.58 5.80 9.58
C LEU A 50 -11.18 6.79 10.60
N GLN A 51 -12.37 7.34 10.32
CA GLN A 51 -13.10 8.16 11.28
C GLN A 51 -13.83 7.24 12.25
N THR A 52 -13.38 7.24 13.49
CA THR A 52 -14.13 6.70 14.63
C THR A 52 -14.94 7.84 15.24
N ASP A 53 -16.20 7.58 15.64
CA ASP A 53 -17.01 8.55 16.42
C ASP A 53 -16.36 8.90 17.78
N GLN A 54 -15.39 8.10 18.20
CA GLN A 54 -14.63 8.30 19.43
C GLN A 54 -13.45 9.25 19.20
N PRO A 55 -13.15 10.11 20.18
CA PRO A 55 -11.97 10.96 20.13
C PRO A 55 -10.70 10.11 20.01
N ALA A 56 -9.66 10.70 19.41
CA ALA A 56 -8.35 10.05 19.37
C ALA A 56 -7.91 9.70 20.81
N PRO A 57 -7.38 8.48 21.05
CA PRO A 57 -6.95 8.07 22.38
C PRO A 57 -5.85 8.99 22.89
N THR A 58 -5.87 9.28 24.19
CA THR A 58 -4.79 10.03 24.83
C THR A 58 -3.53 9.18 24.96
N ASP A 59 -2.39 9.80 25.21
CA ASP A 59 -1.13 9.07 25.43
C ASP A 59 -1.25 8.05 26.59
N GLN A 60 -2.07 8.37 27.60
CA GLN A 60 -2.35 7.46 28.71
C GLN A 60 -3.18 6.25 28.27
N ASP A 61 -4.21 6.48 27.44
CA ASP A 61 -5.03 5.40 26.87
C ASP A 61 -4.18 4.47 26.00
N VAL A 62 -3.31 5.04 25.16
CA VAL A 62 -2.38 4.28 24.31
C VAL A 62 -1.42 3.46 25.17
N ALA A 63 -0.86 4.02 26.25
CA ALA A 63 0.02 3.30 27.15
C ALA A 63 -0.68 2.09 27.81
N ALA A 64 -1.94 2.26 28.21
CA ALA A 64 -2.76 1.20 28.78
C ALA A 64 -3.05 0.08 27.75
N MET A 65 -3.43 0.45 26.51
CA MET A 65 -3.67 -0.50 25.41
C MET A 65 -2.41 -1.33 25.11
N LEU A 66 -1.24 -0.67 25.05
CA LEU A 66 0.04 -1.35 24.80
C LEU A 66 0.41 -2.30 25.95
N GLN A 67 0.12 -1.92 27.19
CA GLN A 67 0.39 -2.77 28.35
C GLN A 67 -0.51 -4.00 28.36
N GLN A 68 -1.80 -3.83 28.11
CA GLN A 68 -2.75 -4.94 27.99
C GLN A 68 -2.31 -5.90 26.87
N ARG A 69 -1.92 -5.36 25.71
CA ARG A 69 -1.43 -6.17 24.59
C ARG A 69 -0.15 -6.94 24.91
N ARG A 70 0.77 -6.35 25.66
CA ARG A 70 1.99 -7.04 26.12
C ARG A 70 1.66 -8.22 27.03
N VAL A 71 0.70 -8.05 27.95
CA VAL A 71 0.24 -9.12 28.85
C VAL A 71 -0.43 -10.24 28.05
N GLU A 72 -1.31 -9.91 27.11
CA GLU A 72 -1.94 -10.89 26.22
C GLU A 72 -0.90 -11.69 25.44
N ILE A 73 0.09 -11.04 24.83
CA ILE A 73 1.16 -11.71 24.08
C ILE A 73 1.99 -12.60 25.01
N TYR A 74 2.30 -12.14 26.23
CA TYR A 74 3.04 -12.92 27.19
C TYR A 74 2.26 -14.19 27.58
N LEU A 75 0.97 -14.06 27.88
CA LEU A 75 0.09 -15.18 28.23
C LEU A 75 -0.10 -16.13 27.04
N LEU A 76 -0.25 -15.63 25.82
CA LEU A 76 -0.33 -16.48 24.62
C LEU A 76 0.96 -17.26 24.37
N ARG A 77 2.12 -16.65 24.63
CA ARG A 77 3.44 -17.24 24.35
C ARG A 77 3.92 -18.19 25.44
N HIS A 78 3.47 -18.01 26.68
CA HIS A 78 3.95 -18.77 27.85
C HIS A 78 2.84 -19.53 28.58
N GLY A 79 1.59 -19.36 28.16
CA GLY A 79 0.40 -20.02 28.71
C GLY A 79 -0.15 -21.14 27.83
N SER A 80 0.69 -21.83 27.05
CA SER A 80 0.33 -23.13 26.49
C SER A 80 0.49 -24.22 27.56
N TRP A 81 -0.63 -24.59 28.16
CA TRP A 81 -0.91 -25.90 28.75
C TRP A 81 -2.24 -26.41 28.20
#